data_AF-A0A2G1YHT0-F1
#
_entry.id   AF-A0A2G1YHT0-F1
#
_cell.length_a   1.000
_cell.length_b   1.000
_cell.length_c   1.000
_cell.angle_alpha   90.00
_cell.angle_beta   90.00
_cell.angle_gamma   90.00
#
_symmetry.space_group_name_H-M   'P 1'
#
loop_
_entity.id
_entity.type
_entity.pdbx_description
1 polymer ?
#
loop_
_entity_poly.entity_id
_entity_poly.type
_entity_poly.pdbx_seq_one_letter_code
_entity_poly.pdbx_strand_id
1 'polypeptide(L)'
;MGWLMVAYSFKAQFEEPIVALAKRQTVRGYRKRHARPGEPIQLYTAMRTRQCRKLLSVDPTCLDVRHIRIELSAVHPAFIAGISIEGVALDDQAIEMFAVADGFGGGLAEGFARRRMGEFWHREYDWAAFEGVVIRWEPRHG
;
A
#
# COMPACT_ATOMS: atom_id res chain seq x y z
N MET A 1 5.14 3.37 -28.81
CA MET A 1 3.97 3.38 -27.91
C MET A 1 4.45 3.83 -26.54
N GLY A 2 4.24 5.10 -26.15
CA GLY A 2 4.72 5.60 -24.86
C GLY A 2 3.88 5.01 -23.74
N TRP A 3 4.51 4.32 -22.80
CA TRP A 3 3.84 3.91 -21.57
C TRP A 3 3.36 5.18 -20.84
N LEU A 4 2.06 5.32 -20.66
CA LEU A 4 1.51 6.33 -19.75
C LEU A 4 1.95 5.94 -18.34
N MET A 5 3.06 6.51 -17.90
CA MET A 5 3.70 6.17 -16.63
C MET A 5 2.75 6.48 -15.47
N VAL A 6 2.66 5.57 -14.50
CA VAL A 6 1.76 5.71 -13.35
C VAL A 6 2.57 6.15 -12.14
N ALA A 7 2.13 7.25 -11.53
CA ALA A 7 2.67 7.74 -10.28
C ALA A 7 1.72 7.46 -9.10
N TYR A 8 2.31 7.16 -7.95
CA TYR A 8 1.63 7.01 -6.67
C TYR A 8 2.29 7.96 -5.66
N SER A 9 1.48 8.82 -5.02
CA SER A 9 1.95 9.67 -3.92
C SER A 9 1.72 8.98 -2.58
N PHE A 10 2.69 9.09 -1.68
CA PHE A 10 2.64 8.54 -0.32
C PHE A 10 2.69 9.66 0.72
N LYS A 11 2.17 9.38 1.92
CA LYS A 11 2.34 10.23 3.11
C LYS A 11 3.75 10.06 3.66
N ALA A 12 4.23 11.07 4.38
CA ALA A 12 5.59 11.14 4.91
C ALA A 12 6.03 9.89 5.70
N GLN A 13 5.12 9.28 6.49
CA GLN A 13 5.42 8.09 7.28
C GLN A 13 5.84 6.86 6.44
N PHE A 14 5.52 6.82 5.15
CA PHE A 14 5.87 5.71 4.27
C PHE A 14 7.15 5.96 3.46
N GLU A 15 7.75 7.14 3.57
CA GLU A 15 8.94 7.49 2.79
C GLU A 15 10.12 6.58 3.14
N GLU A 16 10.45 6.46 4.43
CA GLU A 16 11.54 5.61 4.89
C GLU A 16 11.31 4.12 4.55
N PRO A 17 10.14 3.50 4.83
CA PRO A 17 9.86 2.14 4.39
C PRO A 17 9.99 1.91 2.88
N ILE A 18 9.66 2.90 2.04
CA ILE A 18 9.80 2.81 0.58
C ILE A 18 11.28 2.88 0.19
N VAL A 19 12.03 3.84 0.72
CA VAL A 19 13.46 4.02 0.43
C VAL A 19 14.27 2.80 0.90
N ALA A 20 13.92 2.22 2.05
CA ALA A 20 14.51 0.99 2.58
C ALA A 20 14.02 -0.29 1.87
N LEU A 21 13.15 -0.17 0.85
CA LEU A 21 12.57 -1.28 0.08
C LEU A 21 11.77 -2.29 0.94
N ALA A 22 11.34 -1.88 2.12
CA ALA A 22 10.48 -2.66 3.02
C ALA A 22 9.00 -2.58 2.61
N LYS A 23 8.53 -1.39 2.20
CA LYS A 23 7.20 -1.21 1.62
C LYS A 23 7.23 -1.56 0.13
N ARG A 24 6.57 -2.66 -0.24
CA ARG A 24 6.54 -3.21 -1.61
C ARG A 24 5.14 -3.29 -2.21
N GLN A 25 4.16 -2.74 -1.51
CA GLN A 25 2.79 -2.66 -2.00
C GLN A 25 2.07 -1.40 -1.52
N THR A 26 0.96 -1.09 -2.18
CA THR A 26 0.03 -0.01 -1.80
C THR A 26 -1.39 -0.42 -2.12
N VAL A 27 -2.31 -0.11 -1.22
CA VAL A 27 -3.75 -0.18 -1.49
C VAL A 27 -4.23 1.15 -2.07
N ARG A 28 -5.09 1.12 -3.10
CA ARG A 28 -5.66 2.30 -3.75
C ARG A 28 -7.10 2.04 -4.18
N GLY A 29 -7.95 3.07 -4.08
CA GLY A 29 -9.30 3.01 -4.61
C GLY A 29 -9.32 2.79 -6.12
N TYR A 30 -10.47 2.41 -6.65
CA TYR A 30 -10.68 2.30 -8.09
C TYR A 30 -10.46 3.66 -8.78
N ARG A 31 -9.81 3.64 -9.94
CA ARG A 31 -9.67 4.80 -10.83
C ARG A 31 -9.54 4.32 -12.26
N LYS A 32 -9.68 5.24 -13.23
CA LYS A 32 -9.63 4.94 -14.66
C LYS A 32 -8.43 4.09 -15.09
N ARG A 33 -7.26 4.27 -14.45
CA ARG A 33 -6.06 3.49 -14.76
C ARG A 33 -5.13 3.36 -13.55
N HIS A 34 -4.74 2.12 -13.26
CA HIS A 34 -3.58 1.77 -12.44
C HIS A 34 -2.43 1.26 -13.33
N ALA A 35 -1.25 1.04 -12.73
CA ALA A 35 -0.15 0.37 -13.41
C ALA A 35 -0.57 -1.04 -13.83
N ARG A 36 0.08 -1.59 -14.86
CA ARG A 36 -0.07 -3.00 -15.24
C ARG A 36 1.20 -3.78 -14.91
N PRO A 37 1.11 -5.10 -14.70
CA PRO A 37 2.30 -5.94 -14.57
C PRO A 37 3.34 -5.65 -15.66
N GLY A 38 4.61 -5.50 -15.26
CA GLY A 38 5.73 -5.15 -16.13
C GLY A 38 5.93 -3.65 -16.39
N GLU A 39 4.98 -2.79 -16.01
CA GLU A 39 5.12 -1.34 -16.17
C GLU A 39 5.97 -0.73 -15.02
N PRO A 40 6.83 0.27 -15.31
CA PRO A 40 7.49 1.03 -14.26
C PRO A 40 6.48 1.91 -13.52
N ILE A 41 6.62 1.99 -12.19
CA ILE A 41 5.81 2.87 -11.35
C ILE A 41 6.68 3.92 -10.68
N GLN A 42 6.20 5.16 -10.67
CA GLN A 42 6.90 6.23 -9.97
C GLN A 42 6.33 6.41 -8.57
N LEU A 43 7.19 6.39 -7.56
CA LEU A 43 6.81 6.60 -6.17
C LEU A 43 7.21 8.02 -5.76
N TYR A 44 6.24 8.81 -5.32
CA TYR A 44 6.43 10.20 -4.90
C TYR A 44 5.91 10.43 -3.49
N THR A 45 6.32 11.53 -2.89
CA THR A 45 5.68 12.14 -1.73
C THR A 45 5.26 13.57 -2.07
N ALA A 46 4.26 14.08 -1.34
CA ALA A 46 3.78 15.45 -1.44
C ALA A 46 3.49 15.93 -2.88
N MET A 47 2.97 15.04 -3.75
CA MET A 47 2.63 15.42 -5.14
C MET A 47 1.68 16.61 -5.18
N ARG A 48 1.84 17.47 -6.19
CA ARG A 48 1.10 18.75 -6.38
C ARG A 48 1.43 19.86 -5.36
N THR A 49 2.48 19.67 -4.56
CA THR A 49 3.03 20.73 -3.69
C THR A 49 4.47 21.07 -4.09
N ARG A 50 5.03 22.14 -3.52
CA ARG A 50 6.45 22.50 -3.68
C ARG A 50 7.41 21.48 -3.03
N GLN A 51 6.92 20.64 -2.13
CA GLN A 51 7.71 19.59 -1.45
C GLN A 51 7.72 18.26 -2.23
N CYS A 52 7.12 18.24 -3.43
CA CYS A 52 7.03 17.06 -4.28
C CYS A 52 8.43 16.53 -4.63
N ARG A 53 8.70 15.27 -4.28
CA ARG A 53 9.94 14.58 -4.68
C ARG A 53 9.70 13.09 -4.92
N LYS A 54 10.51 12.53 -5.80
CA LYS A 54 10.53 11.10 -6.11
C LYS A 54 11.26 10.37 -4.98
N LEU A 55 10.73 9.23 -4.55
CA LEU A 55 11.25 8.47 -3.41
C LEU A 55 12.36 7.51 -3.81
N LEU A 56 12.33 6.97 -5.03
CA LEU A 56 13.35 6.07 -5.56
C LEU A 56 13.95 6.66 -6.83
N SER A 57 15.27 6.54 -6.98
CA SER A 57 15.99 6.96 -8.20
C SER A 57 15.58 6.09 -9.40
N VAL A 58 15.55 4.77 -9.19
CA VAL A 58 15.09 3.77 -10.17
C VAL A 58 13.62 3.44 -9.91
N ASP A 59 12.81 3.48 -10.98
CA ASP A 59 11.38 3.11 -10.88
C ASP A 59 11.24 1.59 -10.69
N PRO A 60 10.56 1.14 -9.62
CA PRO A 60 10.25 -0.27 -9.45
C PRO A 60 9.24 -0.73 -10.51
N THR A 61 9.21 -2.05 -10.74
CA THR A 61 8.32 -2.66 -11.73
C THR A 61 7.06 -3.14 -11.03
N CYS A 62 5.89 -2.78 -11.57
CA CYS A 62 4.63 -3.35 -11.10
C CYS A 62 4.63 -4.86 -11.32
N LEU A 63 4.39 -5.61 -10.24
CA LEU A 63 4.30 -7.06 -10.25
C LEU A 63 2.87 -7.50 -10.54
N ASP A 64 1.94 -7.02 -9.73
CA ASP A 64 0.52 -7.34 -9.85
C ASP A 64 -0.36 -6.17 -9.42
N VAL A 65 -1.60 -6.21 -9.92
CA VAL A 65 -2.71 -5.39 -9.44
C VAL A 65 -3.88 -6.34 -9.22
N ARG A 66 -4.36 -6.43 -7.98
CA ARG A 66 -5.44 -7.36 -7.60
C ARG A 66 -6.52 -6.64 -6.82
N HIS A 67 -7.78 -7.04 -7.01
CA HIS A 67 -8.90 -6.60 -6.21
C HIS A 67 -8.67 -6.95 -4.74
N ILE A 68 -8.91 -5.97 -3.88
CA ILE A 68 -8.79 -6.13 -2.44
C ILE A 68 -10.01 -5.55 -1.75
N ARG A 69 -10.48 -6.28 -0.74
CA ARG A 69 -11.43 -5.79 0.25
C ARG A 69 -10.78 -5.83 1.62
N ILE A 70 -10.93 -4.74 2.36
CA ILE A 70 -10.51 -4.65 3.76
C ILE A 70 -11.77 -4.36 4.57
N GLU A 71 -11.89 -4.98 5.73
CA GLU A 71 -13.01 -4.80 6.64
C GLU A 71 -12.49 -4.36 7.99
N LEU A 72 -13.09 -3.32 8.58
CA LEU A 72 -12.79 -2.88 9.94
C LEU A 72 -13.76 -3.54 10.92
N SER A 73 -13.32 -3.75 12.15
CA SER A 73 -14.16 -4.32 13.20
C SER A 73 -15.24 -3.32 13.61
N ALA A 74 -16.50 -3.80 13.61
CA ALA A 74 -17.64 -3.01 14.09
C ALA A 74 -17.57 -2.68 15.59
N VAL A 75 -16.85 -3.50 16.37
CA VAL A 75 -16.68 -3.32 17.83
C VAL A 75 -15.43 -2.49 18.13
N HIS A 76 -14.40 -2.59 17.29
CA HIS A 76 -13.14 -1.87 17.46
C HIS A 76 -12.69 -1.29 16.12
N PRO A 77 -13.20 -0.11 15.71
CA PRO A 77 -12.98 0.45 14.37
C PRO A 77 -11.51 0.64 13.96
N ALA A 78 -10.60 0.74 14.93
CA ALA A 78 -9.15 0.77 14.70
C ALA A 78 -8.51 -0.61 14.42
N PHE A 79 -9.30 -1.68 14.36
CA PHE A 79 -8.82 -3.04 14.10
C PHE A 79 -9.32 -3.53 12.73
N ILE A 80 -8.40 -4.02 11.89
CA ILE A 80 -8.77 -4.72 10.65
C ILE A 80 -9.38 -6.07 11.04
N ALA A 81 -10.66 -6.27 10.76
CA ALA A 81 -11.36 -7.53 10.97
C ALA A 81 -10.95 -8.58 9.94
N GLY A 82 -10.75 -8.17 8.68
CA GLY A 82 -10.37 -9.09 7.61
C GLY A 82 -9.80 -8.38 6.39
N ILE A 83 -9.04 -9.13 5.59
CA ILE A 83 -8.59 -8.74 4.26
C ILE A 83 -8.89 -9.91 3.32
N SER A 84 -9.45 -9.63 2.15
CA SER A 84 -9.54 -10.59 1.05
C SER A 84 -8.94 -10.03 -0.23
N ILE A 85 -8.28 -10.89 -0.99
CA ILE A 85 -7.68 -10.56 -2.29
C ILE A 85 -8.28 -11.49 -3.33
N GLU A 86 -8.87 -10.94 -4.39
CA GLU A 86 -9.63 -11.71 -5.39
C GLU A 86 -10.68 -12.63 -4.75
N GLY A 87 -11.33 -12.16 -3.68
CA GLY A 87 -12.34 -12.92 -2.92
C GLY A 87 -11.77 -13.98 -1.96
N VAL A 88 -10.47 -14.22 -1.94
CA VAL A 88 -9.84 -15.17 -1.01
C VAL A 88 -9.44 -14.45 0.27
N ALA A 89 -10.01 -14.88 1.39
CA ALA A 89 -9.69 -14.33 2.71
C ALA A 89 -8.25 -14.70 3.12
N LEU A 90 -7.54 -13.73 3.69
CA LEU A 90 -6.25 -13.93 4.32
C LEU A 90 -6.45 -14.40 5.77
N ASP A 91 -5.60 -15.31 6.23
CA ASP A 91 -5.50 -15.63 7.66
C ASP A 91 -4.77 -14.51 8.43
N ASP A 92 -4.76 -14.62 9.77
CA ASP A 92 -4.20 -13.58 10.63
C ASP A 92 -2.71 -13.32 10.37
N GLN A 93 -1.93 -14.37 10.09
CA GLN A 93 -0.51 -14.26 9.78
C GLN A 93 -0.31 -13.56 8.43
N ALA A 94 -1.10 -13.91 7.42
CA ALA A 94 -1.07 -13.29 6.11
C ALA A 94 -1.51 -11.82 6.16
N ILE A 95 -2.46 -11.45 7.02
CA ILE A 95 -2.84 -10.05 7.26
C ILE A 95 -1.68 -9.27 7.89
N GLU A 96 -0.99 -9.86 8.87
CA GLU A 96 0.18 -9.22 9.49
C GLU A 96 1.30 -9.00 8.46
N MET A 97 1.64 -10.02 7.66
CA MET A 97 2.61 -9.90 6.58
C MET A 97 2.18 -8.89 5.51
N PHE A 98 0.88 -8.83 5.20
CA PHE A 98 0.32 -7.84 4.28
C PHE A 98 0.56 -6.41 4.80
N ALA A 99 0.28 -6.16 6.08
CA ALA A 99 0.47 -4.85 6.68
C ALA A 99 1.96 -4.46 6.72
N VAL A 100 2.86 -5.40 7.02
CA VAL A 100 4.31 -5.18 6.93
C VAL A 100 4.73 -4.76 5.51
N ALA A 101 4.31 -5.52 4.49
CA ALA A 101 4.61 -5.21 3.09
C ALA A 101 3.99 -3.88 2.63
N ASP A 102 2.87 -3.47 3.23
CA ASP A 102 2.24 -2.16 3.03
C ASP A 102 2.91 -1.04 3.88
N GLY A 103 4.08 -1.30 4.44
CA GLY A 103 4.93 -0.30 5.11
C GLY A 103 4.47 0.06 6.52
N PHE A 104 3.63 -0.78 7.14
CA PHE A 104 3.31 -0.68 8.56
C PHE A 104 4.25 -1.52 9.42
N GLY A 105 5.33 -2.10 8.86
CA GLY A 105 6.42 -2.72 9.60
C GLY A 105 7.42 -1.68 10.14
N GLY A 106 8.03 -1.94 11.30
CA GLY A 106 9.16 -1.15 11.82
C GLY A 106 9.11 -0.78 13.31
N GLY A 107 10.28 -0.40 13.83
CA GLY A 107 10.47 0.40 15.05
C GLY A 107 10.85 -0.38 16.31
N LEU A 108 9.87 -0.83 17.08
CA LEU A 108 10.08 -1.36 18.43
C LEU A 108 9.01 -2.40 18.85
N ALA A 109 8.15 -2.83 17.92
CA ALA A 109 7.03 -3.71 18.21
C ALA A 109 6.72 -4.60 16.99
N GLU A 110 7.47 -5.69 16.87
CA GLU A 110 7.16 -6.80 15.95
C GLU A 110 5.79 -7.40 16.31
N GLY A 111 5.00 -7.81 15.30
CA GLY A 111 3.68 -8.40 15.51
C GLY A 111 2.51 -7.42 15.72
N PHE A 112 2.68 -6.15 15.36
CA PHE A 112 1.62 -5.12 15.47
C PHE A 112 1.33 -4.35 14.17
N ALA A 113 1.81 -4.82 13.02
CA ALA A 113 1.60 -4.14 11.75
C ALA A 113 0.11 -4.06 11.37
N ARG A 114 -0.66 -5.13 11.56
CA ARG A 114 -2.13 -5.14 11.36
C ARG A 114 -2.82 -4.07 12.19
N ARG A 115 -2.44 -3.94 13.46
CA ARG A 115 -2.98 -2.93 14.38
C ARG A 115 -2.65 -1.51 13.90
N ARG A 116 -1.38 -1.23 13.59
CA ARG A 116 -0.94 0.08 13.07
C ARG A 116 -1.65 0.44 11.77
N MET A 117 -1.87 -0.54 10.90
CA MET A 117 -2.67 -0.35 9.70
C MET A 117 -4.10 0.03 10.06
N GLY A 118 -4.80 -0.74 10.90
CA GLY A 118 -6.17 -0.40 11.33
C GLY A 118 -6.28 1.00 11.96
N GLU A 119 -5.37 1.37 12.86
CA GLU A 119 -5.31 2.71 13.47
C GLU A 119 -5.12 3.82 12.43
N PHE A 120 -4.24 3.61 11.45
CA PHE A 120 -4.04 4.55 10.35
C PHE A 120 -5.31 4.73 9.52
N TRP A 121 -5.93 3.63 9.09
CA TRP A 121 -7.09 3.70 8.21
C TRP A 121 -8.32 4.29 8.92
N HIS A 122 -8.50 4.00 10.21
CA HIS A 122 -9.55 4.60 11.03
C HIS A 122 -9.38 6.12 11.19
N ARG A 123 -8.14 6.60 11.32
CA ARG A 123 -7.85 8.05 11.43
C ARG A 123 -8.02 8.79 10.11
N GLU A 124 -7.67 8.16 9.00
CA GLU A 124 -7.55 8.82 7.70
C GLU A 124 -8.84 8.79 6.89
N TYR A 125 -9.75 7.87 7.19
CA TYR A 125 -10.91 7.60 6.37
C TYR A 125 -12.08 7.15 7.25
N ASP A 126 -13.29 7.57 6.89
CA ASP A 126 -14.54 7.15 7.55
C ASP A 126 -15.23 6.06 6.74
N TRP A 127 -14.86 4.80 6.97
CA TRP A 127 -15.38 3.64 6.25
C TRP A 127 -15.46 2.40 7.14
N ALA A 128 -16.52 1.60 6.97
CA ALA A 128 -16.64 0.28 7.60
C ALA A 128 -15.96 -0.83 6.78
N ALA A 129 -16.02 -0.73 5.45
CA ALA A 129 -15.28 -1.57 4.50
C ALA A 129 -14.70 -0.75 3.32
N PHE A 130 -13.57 -1.20 2.79
CA PHE A 130 -12.84 -0.55 1.70
C PHE A 130 -12.74 -1.54 0.57
N GLU A 131 -13.00 -1.05 -0.64
CA GLU A 131 -12.80 -1.79 -1.86
C GLU A 131 -11.93 -1.02 -2.83
N GLY A 132 -11.02 -1.73 -3.47
CA GLY A 132 -10.11 -1.16 -4.44
C GLY A 132 -9.17 -2.21 -4.97
N VAL A 133 -7.92 -1.81 -5.16
CA VAL A 133 -6.85 -2.70 -5.59
C VAL A 133 -5.64 -2.60 -4.67
N VAL A 134 -4.95 -3.71 -4.51
CA VAL A 134 -3.56 -3.74 -4.05
C VAL A 134 -2.66 -3.77 -5.29
N ILE A 135 -1.69 -2.86 -5.33
CA ILE A 135 -0.64 -2.82 -6.33
C ILE A 135 0.65 -3.26 -5.67
N ARG A 136 1.29 -4.30 -6.19
CA ARG A 136 2.60 -4.78 -5.72
C ARG A 136 3.68 -4.42 -6.72
N TRP A 137 4.88 -4.26 -6.22
CA TRP A 137 6.05 -3.99 -7.04
C TRP A 137 7.30 -4.67 -6.51
N GLU A 138 8.26 -4.85 -7.40
CA GLU A 138 9.61 -5.26 -7.05
C GLU A 138 10.59 -4.12 -7.33
N PRO A 139 11.62 -3.97 -6.47
CA PRO A 139 12.76 -3.13 -6.81
C PRO A 139 13.37 -3.63 -8.12
N ARG A 140 13.64 -2.71 -9.05
CA ARG A 140 14.40 -3.07 -10.25
C ARG A 140 15.88 -3.07 -9.88
N HIS A 141 16.54 -4.21 -10.06
CA HIS A 141 18.00 -4.28 -9.96
C HIS A 141 18.58 -3.46 -11.13
N GLY A 142 19.42 -2.48 -10.78
CA GLY A 142 20.21 -1.71 -11.74
C GLY A 142 21.37 -2.52 -12.29
#